data_AF-A0A835A2R2-F1
#
_entry.id   AF-A0A835A2R2-F1
#
_cell.length_a   1.000
_cell.length_b   1.000
_cell.length_c   1.000
_cell.angle_alpha   90.00
_cell.angle_beta   90.00
_cell.angle_gamma   90.00
#
_symmetry.space_group_name_H-M   'P 1'
#
loop_
_entity.id
_entity.type
_entity.pdbx_description
1 polymer ?
#
loop_
_entity_poly.entity_id
_entity_poly.type
_entity_poly.pdbx_seq_one_letter_code
_entity_poly.pdbx_strand_id
1 'polypeptide(L)'
;MSFNTKLVVVGFTLALLVASYNVAAVCEDSTRIMCTSDARCQSICLQKKGYTGGYCSTVYVVDGHASCVCRKTCGPAAVGGAGE
;
A
#
# COMPACT_ATOMS: atom_id res chain seq x y z
N MET A 1 -4.17 -42.96 -21.12
CA MET A 1 -3.95 -42.06 -19.97
C MET A 1 -5.08 -41.04 -19.97
N SER A 2 -6.02 -41.12 -19.03
CA SER A 2 -7.14 -40.18 -18.92
C SER A 2 -6.84 -39.22 -17.77
N PHE A 3 -6.28 -38.06 -18.09
CA PHE A 3 -6.12 -36.99 -17.11
C PHE A 3 -7.47 -36.29 -16.96
N ASN A 4 -8.08 -36.42 -15.79
CA ASN A 4 -9.39 -35.85 -15.48
C ASN A 4 -9.34 -34.32 -15.69
N THR A 5 -10.05 -33.83 -16.71
CA THR A 5 -10.17 -32.41 -17.09
C THR A 5 -10.58 -31.50 -15.92
N LYS A 6 -11.31 -32.04 -14.93
CA LYS A 6 -11.70 -31.31 -13.71
C LYS A 6 -10.51 -30.89 -12.84
N LEU A 7 -9.46 -31.70 -12.74
CA LEU A 7 -8.27 -31.37 -11.93
C LEU A 7 -7.45 -30.24 -12.58
N VAL A 8 -7.40 -30.22 -13.92
CA VAL A 8 -6.70 -29.16 -14.68
C VAL A 8 -7.38 -27.81 -14.48
N VAL A 9 -8.72 -27.76 -14.54
CA VAL A 9 -9.48 -26.53 -14.35
C VAL A 9 -9.29 -25.97 -12.94
N VAL A 10 -9.38 -26.82 -11.91
CA VAL A 10 -9.18 -26.39 -10.52
C VAL A 10 -7.76 -25.86 -10.29
N GLY A 11 -6.74 -26.54 -10.84
CA GLY A 11 -5.34 -26.09 -10.77
C GLY A 11 -5.10 -24.75 -11.48
N PHE A 12 -5.69 -24.55 -12.67
CA PHE A 12 -5.60 -23.29 -13.42
C PHE A 12 -6.26 -22.12 -12.68
N THR A 13 -7.41 -22.36 -12.07
CA THR A 13 -8.16 -21.32 -11.33
C THR A 13 -7.37 -20.87 -10.09
N LEU A 14 -6.72 -21.81 -9.40
CA LEU A 14 -5.88 -21.53 -8.25
C LEU A 14 -4.61 -20.74 -8.65
N ALA A 15 -3.97 -21.10 -9.76
CA ALA A 15 -2.79 -20.40 -10.28
C ALA A 15 -3.09 -18.96 -10.70
N LEU A 16 -4.24 -18.72 -11.35
CA LEU A 16 -4.70 -17.37 -11.72
C LEU A 16 -5.00 -16.51 -10.49
N LEU A 17 -5.60 -17.10 -9.45
CA LEU A 17 -5.82 -16.42 -8.18
C LEU A 17 -4.50 -15.97 -7.56
N VAL A 18 -3.50 -16.85 -7.41
CA VAL A 18 -2.20 -16.52 -6.82
C VAL A 18 -1.47 -15.43 -7.61
N ALA A 19 -1.55 -15.43 -8.96
CA ALA A 19 -0.94 -14.39 -9.79
C ALA A 19 -1.58 -13.00 -9.60
N SER A 20 -2.86 -12.94 -9.20
CA SER A 20 -3.61 -11.68 -9.04
C SER A 20 -3.34 -10.93 -7.73
N TYR A 21 -2.66 -11.55 -6.75
CA TYR A 21 -2.39 -10.92 -5.44
C TYR A 21 -1.17 -9.99 -5.42
N ASN A 22 -0.70 -9.49 -6.56
CA ASN A 22 0.30 -8.42 -6.60
C ASN A 22 -0.35 -7.05 -6.29
N VAL A 23 -0.92 -6.92 -5.10
CA VAL A 23 -1.34 -5.62 -4.57
C VAL A 23 -0.09 -4.87 -4.18
N ALA A 24 0.22 -3.78 -4.89
CA ALA A 24 1.30 -2.89 -4.52
C ALA A 24 1.08 -2.42 -3.07
N ALA A 25 2.07 -2.62 -2.20
CA ALA A 25 1.96 -2.17 -0.83
C ALA A 25 1.91 -0.64 -0.80
N VAL A 26 1.02 -0.08 0.01
CA VAL A 26 1.01 1.35 0.29
C VAL A 26 1.77 1.58 1.57
N CYS A 27 2.88 2.31 1.49
CA CYS A 27 3.65 2.74 2.64
C CYS A 27 3.30 4.19 2.99
N GLU A 28 3.38 4.49 4.26
CA GLU A 28 3.02 5.78 4.84
C GLU A 28 4.24 6.39 5.53
N ASP A 29 4.43 7.70 5.34
CA ASP A 29 5.55 8.45 5.88
C ASP A 29 5.01 9.71 6.56
N SER A 30 5.17 9.82 7.89
CA SER A 30 4.75 11.01 8.63
C SER A 30 5.74 12.14 8.38
N THR A 31 5.24 13.27 7.88
CA THR A 31 6.08 14.41 7.55
C THR A 31 6.43 15.29 8.76
N ARG A 32 5.78 15.08 9.91
CA ARG A 32 5.79 16.00 11.06
C ARG A 32 5.41 17.44 10.72
N ILE A 33 4.75 17.66 9.59
CA ILE A 33 4.17 18.96 9.24
C ILE A 33 2.78 19.02 9.86
N MET A 34 2.47 20.12 10.54
CA MET A 34 1.13 20.39 11.02
C MET A 34 0.14 20.41 9.84
N CYS A 35 -0.88 19.57 9.94
CA CYS A 35 -1.87 19.41 8.89
C CYS A 35 -3.03 20.38 9.08
N THR A 36 -3.20 21.29 8.12
CA THR A 36 -4.31 22.25 8.12
C THR A 36 -5.49 21.77 7.26
N SER A 37 -5.25 20.87 6.31
CA SER A 37 -6.24 20.28 5.40
C SER A 37 -5.61 19.12 4.63
N ASP A 38 -6.39 18.07 4.38
CA ASP A 38 -5.99 16.93 3.55
C ASP A 38 -5.56 17.36 2.14
N ALA A 39 -6.25 18.32 1.53
CA ALA A 39 -5.90 18.83 0.20
C ALA A 39 -4.50 19.45 0.18
N ARG A 40 -4.17 20.23 1.22
CA ARG A 40 -2.83 20.83 1.36
C ARG A 40 -1.76 19.76 1.58
N CYS A 41 -2.04 18.79 2.45
CA CYS A 41 -1.14 17.67 2.69
C CYS A 41 -0.90 16.86 1.39
N GLN A 42 -1.96 16.57 0.65
CA GLN A 42 -1.88 15.88 -0.63
C GLN A 42 -1.02 16.66 -1.63
N SER A 43 -1.21 17.97 -1.79
CA SER A 43 -0.37 18.78 -2.67
C SER A 43 1.11 18.81 -2.25
N ILE A 44 1.41 18.82 -0.94
CA ILE A 44 2.79 18.73 -0.43
C ILE A 44 3.39 17.36 -0.77
N CYS A 45 2.65 16.29 -0.55
CA CYS A 45 3.11 14.93 -0.82
C CYS A 45 3.32 14.70 -2.32
N LEU A 46 2.41 15.17 -3.18
CA LEU A 46 2.53 15.01 -4.63
C LEU A 46 3.73 15.77 -5.24
N GLN A 47 4.21 16.82 -4.58
CA GLN A 47 5.45 17.50 -4.98
C GLN A 47 6.71 16.67 -4.67
N LYS A 48 6.62 15.68 -3.78
CA LYS A 48 7.74 14.79 -3.46
C LYS A 48 7.76 13.62 -4.44
N LYS A 49 8.93 13.32 -4.99
CA LYS A 49 9.12 12.20 -5.91
C LYS A 49 8.77 10.87 -5.22
N GLY A 50 7.95 10.05 -5.86
CA GLY A 50 7.60 8.70 -5.41
C GLY A 50 6.39 8.62 -4.47
N TYR A 51 5.75 9.74 -4.13
CA TYR A 51 4.51 9.74 -3.36
C TYR A 51 3.29 9.85 -4.26
N THR A 52 2.22 9.16 -3.90
CA THR A 52 0.96 9.07 -4.65
C THR A 52 -0.16 9.88 -4.00
N GLY A 53 0.05 10.40 -2.80
CA GLY A 53 -0.90 11.30 -2.14
C GLY A 53 -0.55 11.51 -0.66
N GLY A 54 -1.48 12.10 0.09
CA GLY A 54 -1.34 12.30 1.52
C GLY A 54 -2.68 12.61 2.19
N TYR A 55 -2.69 12.60 3.53
CA TYR A 55 -3.86 12.90 4.35
C TYR A 55 -3.44 13.41 5.74
N CYS A 56 -4.36 14.06 6.45
CA CYS A 56 -4.18 14.47 7.83
C CYS A 56 -4.48 13.31 8.77
N SER A 57 -3.51 12.93 9.60
CA SER A 57 -3.69 11.90 10.62
C SER A 57 -3.66 12.51 12.02
N THR A 58 -4.63 12.16 12.84
CA THR A 58 -4.66 12.50 14.27
C THR A 58 -3.86 11.52 15.12
N VAL A 59 -3.40 10.40 14.55
CA VAL A 59 -2.51 9.44 15.22
C VAL A 59 -1.12 10.03 15.38
N TYR A 60 -0.65 10.72 14.35
CA TYR A 60 0.61 11.47 14.38
C TYR A 60 0.29 12.91 14.74
N VAL A 61 0.63 13.32 15.96
CA VAL A 61 0.34 14.67 16.45
C VAL A 61 1.61 15.49 16.50
N VAL A 62 1.54 16.73 16.02
CA VAL A 62 2.60 17.74 16.11
C VAL A 62 2.00 18.95 16.83
N ASP A 63 2.54 19.28 18.00
CA ASP A 63 2.09 20.41 18.82
C ASP A 63 0.57 20.44 19.09
N GLY A 64 -0.04 19.28 19.32
CA GLY A 64 -1.47 19.14 19.59
C GLY A 64 -2.37 19.12 18.33
N HIS A 65 -1.79 19.19 17.13
CA HIS A 65 -2.51 19.16 15.86
C HIS A 65 -2.23 17.91 15.05
N ALA A 66 -3.18 17.51 14.19
CA ALA A 66 -2.99 16.42 13.24
C ALA A 66 -1.75 16.65 12.37
N SER A 67 -1.02 15.59 12.04
CA SER A 67 0.16 15.66 11.17
C SER A 67 -0.14 15.15 9.77
N CYS A 68 0.53 15.73 8.78
CA CYS A 68 0.43 15.29 7.39
C CYS A 68 1.21 13.99 7.18
N VAL A 69 0.52 12.98 6.62
CA VAL A 69 1.07 11.67 6.27
C VAL A 69 1.06 11.53 4.76
N CYS A 70 2.21 11.20 4.16
CA CYS A 70 2.33 10.96 2.74
C CYS A 70 2.28 9.46 2.43
N ARG A 71 1.55 9.09 1.38
CA ARG A 71 1.43 7.72 0.87
C ARG A 71 2.32 7.52 -0.34
N LYS A 72 3.04 6.40 -0.39
CA LYS A 72 3.86 5.96 -1.53
C LYS A 72 3.59 4.50 -1.82
N THR A 73 3.78 4.08 -3.06
CA THR A 73 3.88 2.65 -3.38
C THR A 73 5.23 2.17 -2.86
N CYS A 74 5.23 1.28 -1.87
CA CYS A 74 6.38 0.45 -1.61
C CYS A 74 6.27 -0.83 -2.45
N GLY A 75 7.39 -1.55 -2.60
CA GLY A 75 7.43 -2.81 -3.36
C GLY A 75 6.38 -3.83 -2.87
N PRO A 76 6.33 -5.04 -3.47
CA PRO A 76 5.34 -6.03 -3.08
C PRO A 76 5.33 -6.18 -1.56
N ALA A 77 4.13 -6.10 -0.95
CA ALA A 77 3.97 -6.35 0.48
C ALA A 77 4.63 -7.69 0.74
N ALA A 78 5.72 -7.71 1.50
CA ALA A 78 6.38 -8.96 1.87
C ALA A 78 5.37 -9.75 2.70
N VAL A 79 4.61 -10.62 2.03
CA VAL A 79 3.82 -11.65 2.65
C VAL A 79 4.81 -12.63 3.28
N GLY A 80 5.09 -12.43 4.57
CA GLY A 80 5.74 -13.41 5.43
C GLY A 80 7.15 -13.84 4.99
N GLY A 81 8.16 -13.02 5.25
CA GLY A 81 9.52 -13.50 5.42
C GLY A 81 9.70 -14.08 6.83
N ALA A 82 9.19 -15.29 7.07
CA ALA A 82 9.70 -16.16 8.12
C ALA A 82 10.87 -16.96 7.53
N GLY A 83 12.06 -16.79 8.11
CA GLY A 83 13.25 -17.58 7.84
C GLY A 83 14.24 -16.91 6.90
N GLU A 84 15.33 -16.40 7.45
CA GLU A 84 16.64 -17.09 7.49
C GLU A 84 17.40 -16.64 8.76
#